data_AF-A0A7M3MC76-F1
#
_entry.id   AF-A0A7M3MC76-F1
#
_cell.length_a   1.000
_cell.length_b   1.000
_cell.length_c   1.000
_cell.angle_alpha   90.00
_cell.angle_beta   90.00
_cell.angle_gamma   90.00
#
_symmetry.space_group_name_H-M   'P 1'
#
loop_
_entity.id
_entity.type
_entity.pdbx_description
1 polymer ?
#
loop_
_entity_poly.entity_id
_entity_poly.type
_entity_poly.pdbx_seq_one_letter_code
_entity_poly.pdbx_strand_id
1 'polypeptide(L)'
;MSLVINHNLMAANVARNLSTAYSNLSTSTQRLSSGLRINTAADDAAGLAIRELMRSDIAALNQGVRNANDGISLIQTADGALQVIDEKLIRMKELAEQAATGTYNSDQRLIIDSEYQAMASEITRIANATDFNGVYLLNGNLSSSTHNGSGMQSTGKMKIHFGTGNDSAEDYYYIQIGTSTAEALGLGTSAGNSISTQQAAQEALAAIEQAIISKDNIRANLGALQNRLENTISNLQIQSENLQAAESRISDVDVSLEMTEFVRQQVLTQSAVAMLSQANSLPQMALKLLG
;
A
#
# COMPACT_ATOMS: atom_id res chain seq x y z
N MET A 1 -32.22 64.59 0.66
CA MET A 1 -32.79 63.27 1.00
C MET A 1 -34.10 63.55 1.74
N SER A 2 -35.26 63.16 1.21
CA SER A 2 -36.51 63.36 1.94
C SER A 2 -36.55 62.42 3.14
N LEU A 3 -36.88 62.95 4.32
CA LEU A 3 -36.98 62.16 5.54
C LEU A 3 -38.31 61.42 5.53
N VAL A 4 -38.28 60.12 5.24
CA VAL A 4 -39.47 59.25 5.19
C VAL A 4 -39.49 58.39 6.44
N ILE A 5 -40.53 58.53 7.26
CA ILE A 5 -40.60 57.93 8.61
C ILE A 5 -41.01 56.45 8.55
N ASN A 6 -41.90 56.06 7.62
CA ASN A 6 -42.41 54.69 7.54
C ASN A 6 -41.46 53.68 6.88
N HIS A 7 -40.54 54.14 6.01
CA HIS A 7 -39.60 53.27 5.31
C HIS A 7 -38.19 53.81 5.49
N ASN A 8 -37.50 53.36 6.52
CA ASN A 8 -36.11 53.74 6.78
C ASN A 8 -35.16 52.97 5.84
N LEU A 9 -35.01 53.49 4.62
CA LEU A 9 -34.16 52.91 3.59
C LEU A 9 -32.68 52.85 4.00
N MET A 10 -32.24 53.75 4.89
CA MET A 10 -30.86 53.74 5.43
C MET A 10 -30.66 52.55 6.38
N ALA A 11 -31.58 52.32 7.31
CA ALA A 11 -31.53 51.13 8.17
C ALA A 11 -31.65 49.82 7.36
N ALA A 12 -32.50 49.77 6.33
CA ALA A 12 -32.63 48.60 5.47
C ALA A 12 -31.35 48.29 4.68
N ASN A 13 -30.65 49.31 4.18
CA ASN A 13 -29.35 49.14 3.52
C ASN A 13 -28.28 48.64 4.49
N VAL A 14 -28.21 49.24 5.69
CA VAL A 14 -27.25 48.81 6.72
C VAL A 14 -27.54 47.38 7.17
N ALA A 15 -28.81 46.99 7.35
CA ALA A 15 -29.19 45.63 7.72
C ALA A 15 -28.81 44.59 6.65
N ARG A 16 -28.96 44.91 5.36
CA ARG A 16 -28.49 44.03 4.27
C ARG A 16 -26.97 43.85 4.30
N ASN A 17 -26.22 44.95 4.42
CA ASN A 17 -24.76 44.89 4.52
C ASN A 17 -24.30 44.14 5.79
N LEU A 18 -25.00 44.31 6.91
CA LEU A 18 -24.75 43.58 8.15
C LEU A 18 -24.98 42.07 7.97
N SER A 19 -26.06 41.68 7.29
CA SER A 19 -26.34 40.27 6.99
C SER A 19 -25.24 39.64 6.14
N THR A 20 -24.81 40.30 5.07
CA THR A 20 -23.69 39.83 4.23
C THR A 20 -22.40 39.73 5.05
N ALA A 21 -22.16 40.72 5.91
CA ALA A 21 -20.99 40.75 6.78
C ALA A 21 -20.96 39.58 7.78
N TYR A 22 -22.10 39.23 8.37
CA TYR A 22 -22.23 38.06 9.24
C TYR A 22 -22.05 36.74 8.49
N SER A 23 -22.62 36.61 7.28
CA SER A 23 -22.43 35.40 6.46
C SER A 23 -20.96 35.19 6.12
N ASN A 24 -20.25 36.23 5.67
CA ASN A 24 -18.82 36.13 5.38
C ASN A 24 -17.99 35.81 6.64
N LEU A 25 -18.33 36.40 7.79
CA LEU A 25 -17.65 36.11 9.05
C LEU A 25 -17.81 34.63 9.42
N SER A 26 -19.03 34.08 9.25
CA SER A 26 -19.33 32.67 9.48
C SER A 26 -18.56 31.74 8.55
N THR A 27 -18.34 32.14 7.29
CA THR A 27 -17.54 31.37 6.35
C THR A 27 -16.06 31.39 6.76
N SER A 28 -15.51 32.55 7.11
CA SER A 28 -14.11 32.65 7.56
C SER A 28 -13.86 31.88 8.86
N THR A 29 -14.79 31.90 9.82
CA THR A 29 -14.67 31.06 11.02
C THR A 29 -14.71 29.57 10.69
N GLN A 30 -15.56 29.15 9.76
CA GLN A 30 -15.60 27.76 9.28
C GLN A 30 -14.29 27.35 8.61
N ARG A 31 -13.72 28.20 7.76
CA ARG A 31 -12.44 27.94 7.08
C ARG A 31 -11.27 27.89 8.05
N LEU A 32 -11.18 28.84 8.98
CA LEU A 32 -10.14 28.84 10.02
C LEU A 32 -10.26 27.65 10.98
N SER A 33 -11.50 27.23 11.31
CA SER A 33 -11.72 26.09 12.20
C SER A 33 -11.44 24.75 11.52
N SER A 34 -11.72 24.62 10.23
CA SER A 34 -11.49 23.38 9.47
C SER A 34 -10.09 23.30 8.87
N GLY A 35 -9.41 24.43 8.71
CA GLY A 35 -8.17 24.54 7.94
C GLY A 35 -8.39 24.43 6.43
N LEU A 36 -9.63 24.29 5.96
CA LEU A 36 -9.96 24.05 4.56
C LEU A 36 -10.64 25.28 3.97
N ARG A 37 -10.13 25.75 2.83
CA ARG A 37 -10.76 26.75 1.99
C ARG A 37 -12.04 26.23 1.33
N ILE A 38 -12.04 24.98 0.87
CA ILE A 38 -13.17 24.31 0.22
C ILE A 38 -13.73 23.27 1.18
N ASN A 39 -14.82 23.60 1.89
CA ASN A 39 -15.44 22.69 2.85
C ASN A 39 -16.80 22.16 2.36
N THR A 40 -17.50 22.92 1.54
CA THR A 40 -18.81 22.53 1.00
C THR A 40 -18.84 22.60 -0.52
N ALA A 41 -19.77 21.87 -1.16
CA ALA A 41 -19.96 21.94 -2.61
C ALA A 41 -20.40 23.35 -3.09
N ALA A 42 -20.90 24.20 -2.19
CA ALA A 42 -21.24 25.58 -2.49
C ALA A 42 -20.02 26.50 -2.60
N ASP A 43 -18.88 26.13 -2.01
CA ASP A 43 -17.63 26.90 -2.09
C ASP A 43 -16.97 26.72 -3.46
N ASP A 44 -16.78 25.48 -3.89
CA ASP A 44 -16.27 25.10 -5.21
C ASP A 44 -16.56 23.62 -5.49
N ALA A 45 -17.58 23.34 -6.29
CA ALA A 45 -17.98 21.97 -6.62
C ALA A 45 -16.90 21.21 -7.40
N ALA A 46 -16.17 21.88 -8.30
CA ALA A 46 -15.12 21.27 -9.10
C ALA A 46 -13.88 21.00 -8.25
N GLY A 47 -13.44 21.97 -7.45
CA GLY A 47 -12.32 21.82 -6.54
C GLY A 47 -12.57 20.74 -5.48
N LEU A 48 -13.79 20.65 -4.95
CA LEU A 48 -14.17 19.57 -4.04
C LEU A 48 -14.10 18.19 -4.71
N ALA A 49 -14.62 18.05 -5.93
CA ALA A 49 -14.58 16.77 -6.64
C ALA A 49 -13.16 16.29 -6.95
N ILE A 50 -12.28 17.20 -7.40
CA ILE A 50 -10.87 16.87 -7.68
C ILE A 50 -10.16 16.48 -6.37
N ARG A 51 -10.45 17.18 -5.27
CA ARG A 51 -9.91 16.86 -3.95
C ARG A 51 -10.31 15.45 -3.48
N GLU A 52 -11.58 15.06 -3.63
CA GLU A 52 -12.03 13.71 -3.28
C GLU A 52 -11.35 12.63 -4.12
N LEU A 53 -11.15 12.87 -5.41
CA LEU A 53 -10.39 11.96 -6.28
C LEU A 53 -8.94 11.84 -5.80
N MET A 54 -8.26 12.95 -5.53
CA MET A 54 -6.88 12.92 -5.03
C MET A 54 -6.79 12.22 -3.66
N ARG A 55 -7.76 12.40 -2.76
CA ARG A 55 -7.82 11.69 -1.48
C ARG A 55 -8.03 10.20 -1.65
N SER A 56 -8.91 9.80 -2.59
CA SER A 56 -9.11 8.40 -2.96
C SER A 56 -7.80 7.79 -3.47
N ASP A 57 -7.09 8.48 -4.36
CA ASP A 57 -5.81 8.02 -4.90
C ASP A 57 -4.74 7.92 -3.82
N ILE A 58 -4.60 8.92 -2.95
CA ILE A 58 -3.67 8.88 -1.81
C ILE A 58 -3.98 7.69 -0.89
N ALA A 59 -5.25 7.43 -0.59
CA ALA A 59 -5.64 6.30 0.24
C ALA A 59 -5.30 4.96 -0.43
N ALA A 60 -5.54 4.85 -1.74
CA ALA A 60 -5.20 3.67 -2.53
C ALA A 60 -3.68 3.45 -2.62
N LEU A 61 -2.88 4.49 -2.89
CA LEU A 61 -1.41 4.43 -2.91
C LEU A 61 -0.84 4.00 -1.56
N ASN A 62 -1.36 4.55 -0.45
CA ASN A 62 -0.94 4.16 0.90
C ASN A 62 -1.29 2.69 1.22
N GLN A 63 -2.45 2.20 0.76
CA GLN A 63 -2.77 0.78 0.86
C GLN A 63 -1.84 -0.05 -0.03
N GLY A 64 -1.49 0.45 -1.22
CA GLY A 64 -0.58 -0.21 -2.13
C GLY A 64 0.83 -0.36 -1.56
N VAL A 65 1.34 0.67 -0.87
CA VAL A 65 2.60 0.57 -0.11
C VAL A 65 2.52 -0.54 0.94
N ARG A 66 1.41 -0.67 1.68
CA ARG A 66 1.23 -1.77 2.63
C ARG A 66 1.23 -3.13 1.94
N ASN A 67 0.45 -3.28 0.86
CA ASN A 67 0.40 -4.52 0.09
C ASN A 67 1.78 -4.92 -0.47
N ALA A 68 2.57 -3.94 -0.92
CA ALA A 68 3.94 -4.18 -1.40
C ALA A 68 4.87 -4.64 -0.26
N ASN A 69 4.75 -4.07 0.94
CA ASN A 69 5.48 -4.53 2.13
C ASN A 69 5.07 -5.94 2.57
N ASP A 70 3.78 -6.28 2.46
CA ASP A 70 3.30 -7.66 2.69
C ASP A 70 3.92 -8.61 1.65
N GLY A 71 4.01 -8.18 0.39
CA GLY A 71 4.72 -8.90 -0.66
C GLY A 71 6.19 -9.14 -0.35
N ILE A 72 6.91 -8.13 0.17
CA ILE A 72 8.31 -8.27 0.62
C ILE A 72 8.40 -9.27 1.76
N SER A 73 7.49 -9.21 2.74
CA SER A 73 7.47 -10.12 3.89
C SER A 73 7.24 -11.57 3.47
N LEU A 74 6.36 -11.79 2.48
CA LEU A 74 6.15 -13.10 1.86
C LEU A 74 7.41 -13.59 1.15
N ILE A 75 8.08 -12.74 0.37
CA ILE A 75 9.32 -13.08 -0.32
C ILE A 75 10.42 -13.46 0.68
N GLN A 76 10.56 -12.72 1.77
CA GLN A 76 11.53 -13.01 2.83
C GLN A 76 11.22 -14.34 3.54
N THR A 77 9.95 -14.65 3.76
CA THR A 77 9.52 -15.93 4.34
C THR A 77 9.88 -17.10 3.41
N ALA A 78 9.65 -16.95 2.11
CA ALA A 78 10.07 -17.93 1.11
C ALA A 78 11.60 -18.05 1.04
N ASP A 79 12.34 -16.94 1.02
CA ASP A 79 13.80 -16.95 0.92
C ASP A 79 14.46 -17.60 2.14
N GLY A 80 13.96 -17.33 3.34
CA GLY A 80 14.42 -17.99 4.57
C GLY A 80 14.21 -19.50 4.54
N ALA A 81 13.06 -19.98 4.04
CA ALA A 81 12.81 -21.40 3.87
C ALA A 81 13.73 -22.04 2.81
N LEU A 82 13.99 -21.34 1.70
CA LEU A 82 14.93 -21.79 0.66
C LEU A 82 16.38 -21.85 1.17
N GLN A 83 16.76 -21.00 2.11
CA GLN A 83 18.07 -21.09 2.78
C GLN A 83 18.19 -22.36 3.62
N VAL A 84 17.15 -22.75 4.36
CA VAL A 84 17.17 -24.01 5.12
C VAL A 84 17.22 -25.22 4.18
N ILE A 85 16.51 -25.17 3.05
CA ILE A 85 16.58 -26.21 2.00
C ILE A 85 18.01 -26.32 1.44
N ASP A 86 18.70 -25.19 1.23
CA ASP A 86 20.09 -25.18 0.77
C ASP A 86 21.04 -25.93 1.71
N GLU A 87 20.93 -25.70 3.02
CA GLU A 87 21.73 -26.41 4.01
C GLU A 87 21.52 -27.93 3.94
N LYS A 88 20.28 -28.37 3.65
CA LYS A 88 19.98 -29.81 3.48
C LYS A 88 20.52 -30.34 2.16
N LEU A 89 20.44 -29.60 1.07
CA LEU A 89 21.03 -29.98 -0.22
C LEU A 89 22.55 -30.13 -0.14
N ILE A 90 23.24 -29.22 0.57
CA ILE A 90 24.68 -29.32 0.82
C ILE A 90 24.99 -30.58 1.62
N ARG A 91 24.25 -30.85 2.70
CA ARG A 91 24.41 -32.10 3.48
C ARG A 91 24.16 -33.35 2.63
N MET A 92 23.15 -33.34 1.78
CA MET A 92 22.87 -34.43 0.85
C MET A 92 24.02 -34.63 -0.16
N LYS A 93 24.65 -33.55 -0.62
CA LYS A 93 25.84 -33.60 -1.48
C LYS A 93 27.02 -34.26 -0.77
N GLU A 94 27.26 -33.93 0.50
CA GLU A 94 28.30 -34.58 1.31
C GLU A 94 28.07 -36.09 1.45
N LEU A 95 26.82 -36.49 1.75
CA LEU A 95 26.45 -37.90 1.88
C LEU A 95 26.57 -38.66 0.55
N ALA A 96 26.17 -38.03 -0.56
CA ALA A 96 26.34 -38.60 -1.89
C ALA A 96 27.83 -38.78 -2.27
N GLU A 97 28.68 -37.81 -1.95
CA GLU A 97 30.14 -37.90 -2.15
C GLU A 97 30.75 -39.02 -1.29
N GLN A 98 30.30 -39.14 -0.04
CA GLN A 98 30.72 -40.21 0.86
C GLN A 98 30.32 -41.60 0.33
N ALA A 99 29.08 -41.75 -0.17
CA ALA A 99 28.58 -42.99 -0.74
C ALA A 99 29.21 -43.34 -2.11
N ALA A 100 29.67 -42.33 -2.87
CA ALA A 100 30.35 -42.51 -4.15
C ALA A 100 31.79 -43.07 -4.00
N THR A 101 32.34 -43.07 -2.79
CA THR A 101 33.67 -43.62 -2.52
C THR A 101 33.63 -45.15 -2.34
N GLY A 102 34.55 -45.86 -2.99
CA GLY A 102 34.64 -47.33 -2.94
C GLY A 102 35.13 -47.94 -1.63
N THR A 103 35.48 -47.12 -0.62
CA THR A 103 36.01 -47.57 0.68
C THR A 103 34.94 -48.07 1.64
N TYR A 104 33.67 -47.72 1.40
CA TYR A 104 32.54 -48.16 2.22
C TYR A 104 31.96 -49.50 1.72
N ASN A 105 31.44 -50.30 2.64
CA ASN A 105 30.68 -51.51 2.30
C ASN A 105 29.21 -51.19 2.01
N SER A 106 28.44 -52.18 1.54
CA SER A 106 27.03 -51.99 1.16
C SER A 106 26.13 -51.63 2.34
N ASP A 107 26.37 -52.18 3.53
CA ASP A 107 25.59 -51.88 4.73
C ASP A 107 25.83 -50.45 5.21
N GLN A 108 27.07 -49.98 5.16
CA GLN A 108 27.45 -48.59 5.47
C GLN A 108 26.82 -47.61 4.48
N ARG A 109 26.80 -47.94 3.18
CA ARG A 109 26.09 -47.13 2.18
C ARG A 109 24.59 -47.07 2.45
N LEU A 110 23.98 -48.14 2.94
CA LEU A 110 22.56 -48.15 3.28
C LEU A 110 22.24 -47.29 4.51
N ILE A 111 23.17 -47.19 5.47
CA ILE A 111 23.04 -46.25 6.61
C ILE A 111 23.14 -44.80 6.13
N ILE A 112 24.09 -44.49 5.24
CA ILE A 112 24.25 -43.15 4.65
C ILE A 112 23.01 -42.79 3.81
N ASP A 113 22.48 -43.76 3.06
CA ASP A 113 21.24 -43.61 2.29
C ASP A 113 20.05 -43.27 3.20
N SER A 114 19.92 -43.90 4.36
CA SER A 114 18.86 -43.55 5.31
C SER A 114 18.93 -42.08 5.79
N GLU A 115 20.13 -41.53 5.98
CA GLU A 115 20.30 -40.11 6.31
C GLU A 115 19.93 -39.22 5.11
N TYR A 116 20.34 -39.62 3.90
CA TYR A 116 20.01 -38.93 2.66
C TYR A 116 18.49 -38.85 2.42
N GLN A 117 17.79 -39.96 2.60
CA GLN A 117 16.33 -40.04 2.49
C GLN A 117 15.64 -39.15 3.54
N ALA A 118 16.16 -39.11 4.77
CA ALA A 118 15.64 -38.23 5.82
C ALA A 118 15.79 -36.75 5.46
N MET A 119 16.92 -36.35 4.88
CA MET A 119 17.12 -34.97 4.38
C MET A 119 16.16 -34.63 3.24
N ALA A 120 15.95 -35.56 2.29
CA ALA A 120 14.99 -35.37 1.19
C ALA A 120 13.54 -35.22 1.69
N SER A 121 13.16 -36.01 2.70
CA SER A 121 11.87 -35.90 3.37
C SER A 121 11.73 -34.56 4.10
N GLU A 122 12.79 -34.08 4.74
CA GLU A 122 12.78 -32.80 5.44
C GLU A 122 12.64 -31.62 4.45
N ILE A 123 13.30 -31.66 3.30
CA ILE A 123 13.10 -30.66 2.22
C ILE A 123 11.63 -30.62 1.79
N THR A 124 11.02 -31.79 1.59
CA THR A 124 9.60 -31.89 1.21
C THR A 124 8.68 -31.37 2.32
N ARG A 125 9.01 -31.65 3.58
CA ARG A 125 8.28 -31.13 4.74
C ARG A 125 8.36 -29.61 4.81
N ILE A 126 9.56 -29.02 4.65
CA ILE A 126 9.76 -27.57 4.64
C ILE A 126 8.94 -26.95 3.50
N ALA A 127 9.05 -27.48 2.28
CA ALA A 127 8.32 -26.98 1.12
C ALA A 127 6.78 -27.00 1.32
N ASN A 128 6.27 -28.00 2.03
CA ASN A 128 4.84 -28.14 2.33
C ASN A 128 4.39 -27.37 3.58
N ALA A 129 5.30 -27.06 4.51
CA ALA A 129 4.99 -26.36 5.75
C ALA A 129 5.19 -24.84 5.65
N THR A 130 5.97 -24.35 4.68
CA THR A 130 6.18 -22.91 4.47
C THR A 130 4.92 -22.29 3.89
N ASP A 131 4.19 -21.58 4.74
CA ASP A 131 3.07 -20.73 4.37
C ASP A 131 3.30 -19.28 4.81
N PHE A 132 2.54 -18.38 4.19
CA PHE A 132 2.36 -17.02 4.66
C PHE A 132 0.87 -16.71 4.64
N ASN A 133 0.29 -16.44 5.81
CA ASN A 133 -1.14 -16.19 5.98
C ASN A 133 -2.02 -17.32 5.39
N GLY A 134 -1.59 -18.58 5.53
CA GLY A 134 -2.28 -19.76 5.02
C GLY A 134 -2.07 -20.06 3.53
N VAL A 135 -1.28 -19.26 2.81
CA VAL A 135 -0.89 -19.55 1.42
C VAL A 135 0.46 -20.26 1.41
N TYR A 136 0.47 -21.51 0.97
CA TYR A 136 1.71 -22.28 0.80
C TYR A 136 2.55 -21.74 -0.35
N LEU A 137 3.84 -21.51 -0.09
CA LEU A 137 4.73 -20.79 -1.01
C LEU A 137 5.56 -21.71 -1.91
N LEU A 138 6.01 -22.86 -1.39
CA LEU A 138 7.04 -23.70 -2.00
C LEU A 138 6.54 -25.05 -2.53
N ASN A 139 5.28 -25.40 -2.28
CA ASN A 139 4.68 -26.69 -2.66
C ASN A 139 4.16 -26.74 -4.12
N GLY A 140 4.40 -25.68 -4.89
CA GLY A 140 4.00 -25.59 -6.30
C GLY A 140 2.67 -24.90 -6.56
N ASN A 141 1.93 -24.48 -5.52
CA ASN A 141 0.69 -23.70 -5.68
C ASN A 141 0.91 -22.41 -6.48
N LEU A 142 2.07 -21.76 -6.34
CA LEU A 142 2.44 -20.53 -7.04
C LEU A 142 3.24 -20.76 -8.33
N SER A 143 3.42 -22.00 -8.78
CA SER A 143 4.30 -22.32 -9.92
C SER A 143 3.69 -22.01 -11.29
N SER A 144 2.37 -21.91 -11.38
CA SER A 144 1.66 -21.68 -12.64
C SER A 144 1.91 -20.29 -13.22
N SER A 145 2.17 -20.24 -14.53
CA SER A 145 2.38 -19.01 -15.30
C SER A 145 1.10 -18.16 -15.46
N THR A 146 -0.07 -18.79 -15.27
CA THR A 146 -1.38 -18.15 -15.32
C THR A 146 -1.88 -17.84 -13.91
N HIS A 147 -2.43 -16.65 -13.72
CA HIS A 147 -3.15 -16.28 -12.50
C HIS A 147 -4.65 -16.44 -12.74
N ASN A 148 -5.34 -17.21 -11.90
CA ASN A 148 -6.80 -17.26 -11.90
C ASN A 148 -7.33 -16.77 -10.54
N GLY A 149 -7.78 -15.52 -10.51
CA GLY A 149 -8.42 -14.88 -9.36
C GLY A 149 -9.94 -14.73 -9.52
N SER A 150 -10.59 -15.46 -10.44
CA SER A 150 -12.04 -15.34 -10.68
C SER A 150 -12.90 -16.00 -9.60
N GLY A 151 -12.32 -16.93 -8.83
CA GLY A 151 -12.96 -17.58 -7.68
C GLY A 151 -12.46 -17.04 -6.34
N MET A 152 -13.10 -17.47 -5.25
CA MET A 152 -12.72 -17.09 -3.87
C MET A 152 -11.31 -17.55 -3.48
N GLN A 153 -10.78 -18.59 -4.13
CA GLN A 153 -9.42 -19.08 -3.96
C GLN A 153 -8.64 -18.76 -5.24
N SER A 154 -7.71 -17.83 -5.14
CA SER A 154 -6.82 -17.49 -6.24
C SER A 154 -5.83 -18.63 -6.48
N THR A 155 -5.69 -19.08 -7.72
CA THR A 155 -4.75 -20.15 -8.11
C THR A 155 -3.65 -19.62 -9.03
N GLY A 156 -2.42 -20.12 -8.88
CA GLY A 156 -1.25 -19.78 -9.69
C GLY A 156 -0.42 -18.65 -9.10
N LYS A 157 0.33 -17.93 -9.94
CA LYS A 157 1.18 -16.80 -9.50
C LYS A 157 0.38 -15.79 -8.67
N MET A 158 0.98 -15.31 -7.58
CA MET A 158 0.32 -14.40 -6.64
C MET A 158 0.35 -12.96 -7.16
N LYS A 159 -0.80 -12.28 -7.18
CA LYS A 159 -0.90 -10.88 -7.56
C LYS A 159 -0.73 -9.98 -6.33
N ILE A 160 0.30 -9.13 -6.34
CA ILE A 160 0.46 -8.05 -5.37
C ILE A 160 0.07 -6.76 -6.05
N HIS A 161 -1.02 -6.15 -5.59
CA HIS A 161 -1.57 -4.93 -6.18
C HIS A 161 -1.23 -3.73 -5.33
N PHE A 162 -0.70 -2.68 -5.96
CA PHE A 162 -0.22 -1.49 -5.26
C PHE A 162 -0.53 -0.15 -5.96
N GLY A 163 -1.05 -0.19 -7.19
CA GLY A 163 -1.48 1.01 -7.91
C GLY A 163 -2.95 1.36 -7.69
N THR A 164 -3.38 2.47 -8.29
CA THR A 164 -4.76 2.98 -8.20
C THR A 164 -5.65 2.46 -9.33
N GLY A 165 -5.04 1.96 -10.41
CA GLY A 165 -5.72 1.39 -11.57
C GLY A 165 -5.83 -0.14 -11.52
N ASN A 166 -5.82 -0.78 -12.69
CA ASN A 166 -5.75 -2.25 -12.79
C ASN A 166 -4.91 -2.67 -14.02
N ASP A 167 -3.88 -1.88 -14.35
CA ASP A 167 -2.94 -2.21 -15.41
C ASP A 167 -1.85 -3.16 -14.89
N SER A 168 -1.55 -4.17 -15.71
CA SER A 168 -0.47 -5.13 -15.49
C SER A 168 0.94 -4.54 -15.52
N ALA A 169 1.14 -3.43 -16.22
CA ALA A 169 2.46 -2.81 -16.35
C ALA A 169 2.79 -1.89 -15.16
N GLU A 170 1.77 -1.32 -14.53
CA GLU A 170 1.93 -0.22 -13.58
C GLU A 170 1.42 -0.57 -12.17
N ASP A 171 0.30 -1.28 -12.05
CA ASP A 171 -0.44 -1.34 -10.77
C ASP A 171 -0.26 -2.63 -9.98
N TYR A 172 0.36 -3.66 -10.56
CA TYR A 172 0.61 -4.92 -9.84
C TYR A 172 1.80 -5.70 -10.36
N TYR A 173 2.38 -6.50 -9.45
CA TYR A 173 3.36 -7.53 -9.81
C TYR A 173 2.82 -8.92 -9.54
N TYR A 174 3.29 -9.87 -10.34
CA TYR A 174 3.08 -11.28 -10.06
C TYR A 174 4.33 -11.87 -9.41
N ILE A 175 4.14 -12.50 -8.27
CA ILE A 175 5.15 -13.35 -7.62
C ILE A 175 4.87 -14.78 -8.07
N GLN A 176 5.79 -15.33 -8.86
CA GLN A 176 5.79 -16.74 -9.24
C GLN A 176 6.93 -17.42 -8.48
N ILE A 177 6.60 -18.50 -7.77
CA ILE A 177 7.57 -19.29 -7.03
C ILE A 177 7.54 -20.70 -7.61
N GLY A 178 8.68 -21.17 -8.09
CA GLY A 178 8.84 -22.55 -8.56
C GLY A 178 8.66 -23.54 -7.42
N THR A 179 8.16 -24.73 -7.73
CA THR A 179 8.02 -25.81 -6.74
C THR A 179 9.41 -26.23 -6.24
N SER A 180 9.61 -26.28 -4.92
CA SER A 180 10.90 -26.66 -4.29
C SER A 180 10.82 -27.97 -3.51
N THR A 181 9.82 -28.80 -3.77
CA THR A 181 9.74 -30.18 -3.25
C THR A 181 10.90 -31.02 -3.79
N ALA A 182 11.34 -32.04 -3.04
CA ALA A 182 12.44 -32.92 -3.47
C ALA A 182 12.21 -33.55 -4.86
N GLU A 183 10.95 -33.90 -5.17
CA GLU A 183 10.57 -34.44 -6.48
C GLU A 183 10.75 -33.42 -7.62
N ALA A 184 10.23 -32.20 -7.44
CA ALA A 184 10.37 -31.13 -8.44
C ALA A 184 11.82 -30.65 -8.64
N LEU A 185 12.67 -30.79 -7.63
CA LEU A 185 14.11 -30.54 -7.72
C LEU A 185 14.89 -31.67 -8.40
N GLY A 186 14.21 -32.73 -8.87
CA GLY A 186 14.84 -33.85 -9.56
C GLY A 186 15.57 -34.82 -8.63
N LEU A 187 15.32 -34.73 -7.32
CA LEU A 187 15.96 -35.62 -6.35
C LEU A 187 15.31 -37.00 -6.30
N GLY A 188 14.14 -37.22 -6.93
CA GLY A 188 13.44 -38.52 -7.02
C GLY A 188 12.00 -38.50 -6.48
N THR A 189 11.17 -39.47 -6.88
CA THR A 189 9.76 -39.60 -6.45
C THR A 189 9.69 -40.26 -5.07
N SER A 190 9.28 -39.49 -4.05
CA SER A 190 9.20 -39.90 -2.63
C SER A 190 10.49 -40.52 -2.04
N ALA A 191 11.17 -39.74 -1.20
CA ALA A 191 12.40 -40.09 -0.45
C ALA A 191 13.72 -40.12 -1.24
N GLY A 192 13.79 -39.48 -2.41
CA GLY A 192 15.04 -39.29 -3.12
C GLY A 192 15.54 -40.55 -3.87
N ASN A 193 16.37 -40.36 -4.89
CA ASN A 193 17.06 -41.44 -5.58
C ASN A 193 18.04 -42.07 -4.60
N SER A 194 17.92 -43.38 -4.36
CA SER A 194 18.78 -44.05 -3.37
C SER A 194 20.24 -43.96 -3.79
N ILE A 195 21.13 -43.59 -2.87
CA ILE A 195 22.59 -43.56 -3.05
C ILE A 195 23.26 -44.87 -2.64
N SER A 196 22.47 -45.95 -2.52
CA SER A 196 22.90 -47.28 -2.08
C SER A 196 23.98 -47.91 -2.99
N THR A 197 24.06 -47.48 -4.25
CA THR A 197 25.09 -47.93 -5.21
C THR A 197 26.02 -46.78 -5.60
N GLN A 198 27.25 -47.12 -5.96
CA GLN A 198 28.25 -46.12 -6.39
C GLN A 198 27.80 -45.36 -7.64
N GLN A 199 27.13 -46.03 -8.59
CA GLN A 199 26.57 -45.38 -9.77
C GLN A 199 25.44 -44.42 -9.39
N ALA A 200 24.50 -44.85 -8.55
CA ALA A 200 23.39 -43.99 -8.14
C ALA A 200 23.86 -42.80 -7.29
N ALA A 201 24.91 -42.96 -6.48
CA ALA A 201 25.54 -41.86 -5.75
C ALA A 201 26.14 -40.80 -6.71
N GLN A 202 26.76 -41.23 -7.82
CA GLN A 202 27.28 -40.31 -8.85
C GLN A 202 26.16 -39.59 -9.60
N GLU A 203 25.07 -40.30 -9.94
CA GLU A 203 23.88 -39.68 -10.55
C GLU A 203 23.20 -38.69 -9.58
N ALA A 204 23.17 -39.01 -8.28
CA ALA A 204 22.63 -38.15 -7.24
C ALA A 204 23.45 -36.85 -7.07
N LEU A 205 24.78 -36.89 -7.21
CA LEU A 205 25.61 -35.67 -7.18
C LEU A 205 25.22 -34.70 -8.29
N ALA A 206 25.03 -35.19 -9.51
CA ALA A 206 24.59 -34.36 -10.64
C ALA A 206 23.16 -33.84 -10.43
N ALA A 207 22.25 -34.66 -9.89
CA ALA A 207 20.89 -34.24 -9.57
C ALA A 207 20.85 -33.15 -8.48
N ILE A 208 21.65 -33.28 -7.43
CA ILE A 208 21.74 -32.29 -6.35
C ILE A 208 22.34 -30.97 -6.87
N GLU A 209 23.33 -31.02 -7.76
CA GLU A 209 23.87 -29.81 -8.38
C GLU A 209 22.81 -29.06 -9.21
N GLN A 210 21.99 -29.78 -9.99
CA GLN A 210 20.86 -29.18 -10.69
C GLN A 210 19.78 -28.65 -9.74
N ALA A 211 19.52 -29.34 -8.62
CA ALA A 211 18.60 -28.90 -7.58
C ALA A 211 19.05 -27.56 -6.95
N ILE A 212 20.35 -27.44 -6.63
CA ILE A 212 20.94 -26.20 -6.10
C ILE A 212 20.79 -25.06 -7.12
N ILE A 213 21.14 -25.30 -8.38
CA ILE A 213 21.00 -24.29 -9.46
C ILE A 213 19.53 -23.86 -9.63
N SER A 214 18.59 -24.79 -9.61
CA SER A 214 17.16 -24.49 -9.73
C SER A 214 16.67 -23.63 -8.57
N LYS A 215 17.04 -24.00 -7.33
CA LYS A 215 16.74 -23.21 -6.12
C LYS A 215 17.36 -21.81 -6.17
N ASP A 216 18.61 -21.70 -6.60
CA ASP A 216 19.29 -20.41 -6.71
C ASP A 216 18.65 -19.51 -7.77
N ASN A 217 18.15 -20.06 -8.87
CA ASN A 217 17.35 -19.32 -9.83
C ASN A 217 16.04 -18.79 -9.19
N ILE A 218 15.38 -19.58 -8.34
CA ILE A 218 14.20 -19.12 -7.60
C ILE A 218 14.59 -17.96 -6.66
N ARG A 219 15.64 -18.12 -5.84
CA ARG A 219 16.14 -17.06 -4.94
C ARG A 219 16.54 -15.79 -5.68
N ALA A 220 17.23 -15.91 -6.82
CA ALA A 220 17.63 -14.78 -7.64
C ALA A 220 16.41 -14.00 -8.17
N ASN A 221 15.37 -14.70 -8.64
CA ASN A 221 14.12 -14.07 -9.07
C ASN A 221 13.39 -13.38 -7.91
N LEU A 222 13.35 -14.02 -6.73
CA LEU A 222 12.76 -13.45 -5.52
C LEU A 222 13.50 -12.17 -5.08
N GLY A 223 14.84 -12.18 -5.08
CA GLY A 223 15.65 -11.00 -4.77
C GLY A 223 15.48 -9.87 -5.78
N ALA A 224 15.35 -10.20 -7.08
CA ALA A 224 15.02 -9.20 -8.11
C ALA A 224 13.63 -8.58 -7.88
N LEU A 225 12.63 -9.39 -7.51
CA LEU A 225 11.28 -8.90 -7.18
C LEU A 225 11.26 -8.04 -5.92
N GLN A 226 12.03 -8.40 -4.89
CA GLN A 226 12.18 -7.58 -3.69
C GLN A 226 12.73 -6.19 -4.05
N ASN A 227 13.84 -6.12 -4.79
CA ASN A 227 14.41 -4.84 -5.24
C ASN A 227 13.41 -4.03 -6.07
N ARG A 228 12.62 -4.67 -6.93
CA ARG A 228 11.56 -4.00 -7.70
C ARG A 228 10.47 -3.44 -6.80
N LEU A 229 10.00 -4.21 -5.82
CA LEU A 229 8.98 -3.77 -4.86
C LEU A 229 9.48 -2.62 -3.99
N GLU A 230 10.73 -2.64 -3.53
CA GLU A 230 11.33 -1.55 -2.75
C GLU A 230 11.39 -0.24 -3.57
N ASN A 231 11.84 -0.32 -4.83
CA ASN A 231 11.84 0.83 -5.74
C ASN A 231 10.42 1.34 -6.04
N THR A 232 9.47 0.43 -6.23
CA THR A 232 8.06 0.77 -6.42
C THR A 232 7.48 1.45 -5.18
N ILE A 233 7.77 0.97 -3.97
CA ILE A 233 7.33 1.61 -2.72
C ILE A 233 7.84 3.06 -2.64
N SER A 234 9.12 3.27 -2.92
CA SER A 234 9.72 4.62 -2.95
C SER A 234 9.00 5.53 -3.96
N ASN A 235 8.70 5.02 -5.15
CA ASN A 235 7.96 5.76 -6.16
C ASN A 235 6.53 6.11 -5.71
N LEU A 236 5.78 5.14 -5.18
CA LEU A 236 4.41 5.34 -4.67
C LEU A 236 4.37 6.34 -3.50
N GLN A 237 5.38 6.33 -2.63
CA GLN A 237 5.50 7.32 -1.55
C GLN A 237 5.72 8.73 -2.10
N ILE A 238 6.63 8.90 -3.07
CA ILE A 238 6.86 10.19 -3.75
C ILE A 238 5.58 10.65 -4.46
N GLN A 239 4.86 9.74 -5.11
CA GLN A 239 3.60 10.06 -5.79
C GLN A 239 2.51 10.47 -4.80
N SER A 240 2.36 9.75 -3.69
CA SER A 240 1.43 10.08 -2.61
C SER A 240 1.75 11.44 -1.99
N GLU A 241 3.03 11.74 -1.74
CA GLU A 241 3.46 13.04 -1.20
C GLU A 241 3.16 14.19 -2.17
N ASN A 242 3.44 14.01 -3.46
CA ASN A 242 3.16 15.01 -4.48
C ASN A 242 1.65 15.24 -4.66
N LEU A 243 0.84 14.18 -4.63
CA LEU A 243 -0.62 14.29 -4.65
C LEU A 243 -1.15 14.97 -3.38
N GLN A 244 -0.59 14.67 -2.21
CA GLN A 244 -0.95 15.35 -0.97
C GLN A 244 -0.60 16.84 -1.01
N ALA A 245 0.57 17.20 -1.56
CA ALA A 245 0.95 18.60 -1.77
C ALA A 245 0.05 19.30 -2.80
N ALA A 246 -0.42 18.59 -3.83
CA ALA A 246 -1.39 19.11 -4.78
C ALA A 246 -2.79 19.29 -4.17
N GLU A 247 -3.22 18.33 -3.33
CA GLU A 247 -4.47 18.39 -2.58
C GLU A 247 -4.48 19.58 -1.63
N SER A 248 -3.42 19.74 -0.83
CA SER A 248 -3.23 20.88 0.08
C SER A 248 -3.34 22.23 -0.63
N ARG A 249 -2.73 22.41 -1.82
CA ARG A 249 -2.87 23.67 -2.59
C ARG A 249 -4.31 23.97 -3.03
N ILE A 250 -5.15 22.95 -3.19
CA ILE A 250 -6.53 23.08 -3.62
C ILE A 250 -7.44 23.28 -2.40
N SER A 251 -7.23 22.51 -1.34
CA SER A 251 -8.13 22.41 -0.20
C SER A 251 -7.78 23.34 0.95
N ASP A 252 -6.50 23.58 1.21
CA ASP A 252 -6.07 24.20 2.46
C ASP A 252 -6.20 25.72 2.41
N VAL A 253 -6.48 26.30 3.57
CA VAL A 253 -6.59 27.75 3.73
C VAL A 253 -5.24 28.36 4.10
N ASP A 254 -4.89 29.48 3.47
CA ASP A 254 -3.83 30.34 3.99
C ASP A 254 -4.37 31.08 5.21
N VAL A 255 -3.97 30.61 6.40
CA VAL A 255 -4.42 31.16 7.68
C VAL A 255 -4.11 32.66 7.78
N SER A 256 -3.00 33.14 7.22
CA SER A 256 -2.63 34.56 7.31
C SER A 256 -3.59 35.44 6.54
N LEU A 257 -3.95 35.00 5.33
CA LEU A 257 -4.93 35.68 4.49
C LEU A 257 -6.32 35.63 5.12
N GLU A 258 -6.78 34.45 5.54
CA GLU A 258 -8.12 34.27 6.09
C GLU A 258 -8.29 34.95 7.46
N MET A 259 -7.23 35.05 8.27
CA MET A 259 -7.25 35.84 9.50
C MET A 259 -7.40 37.34 9.22
N THR A 260 -6.75 37.85 8.17
CA THR A 260 -6.90 39.24 7.75
C THR A 260 -8.34 39.52 7.33
N GLU A 261 -8.93 38.60 6.56
CA GLU A 261 -10.32 38.69 6.12
C GLU A 261 -11.31 38.55 7.28
N PHE A 262 -11.07 37.62 8.21
CA PHE A 262 -11.85 37.45 9.44
C PHE A 262 -11.86 38.75 10.26
N VAL A 263 -10.69 39.36 10.50
CA VAL A 263 -10.58 40.62 11.25
C VAL A 263 -11.27 41.77 10.51
N ARG A 264 -11.07 41.89 9.19
CA ARG A 264 -11.78 42.88 8.36
C ARG A 264 -13.29 42.74 8.51
N GLN A 265 -13.77 41.50 8.45
CA GLN A 265 -15.19 41.20 8.51
C GLN A 265 -15.77 41.43 9.92
N GLN A 266 -15.00 41.15 10.97
CA GLN A 266 -15.33 41.48 12.36
C GLN A 266 -15.47 42.99 12.56
N VAL A 267 -14.52 43.79 12.08
CA VAL A 267 -14.58 45.26 12.15
C VAL A 267 -15.79 45.81 11.39
N LEU A 268 -16.11 45.25 10.22
CA LEU A 268 -17.31 45.63 9.45
C LEU A 268 -18.61 45.31 10.18
N THR A 269 -18.72 44.14 10.83
CA THR A 269 -19.91 43.81 11.64
C THR A 269 -20.09 44.78 12.81
N GLN A 270 -19.03 45.10 13.54
CA GLN A 270 -19.07 46.07 14.64
C GLN A 270 -19.47 47.47 14.14
N SER A 271 -18.89 47.91 13.02
CA SER A 271 -19.20 49.20 12.40
C SER A 271 -20.64 49.27 11.87
N ALA A 272 -21.13 48.20 11.26
CA ALA A 272 -22.49 48.11 10.76
C ALA A 272 -23.53 48.11 11.89
N VAL A 273 -23.26 47.47 13.03
CA VAL A 273 -24.11 47.54 14.23
C VAL A 273 -24.16 48.98 14.77
N ALA A 274 -23.03 49.66 14.85
CA ALA A 274 -22.97 51.07 15.27
C ALA A 274 -23.75 51.99 14.31
N MET A 275 -23.59 51.80 13.00
CA MET A 275 -24.33 52.54 11.97
C MET A 275 -25.82 52.21 11.95
N LEU A 276 -26.22 50.99 12.27
CA LEU A 276 -27.64 50.59 12.38
C LEU A 276 -28.29 51.29 13.57
N SER A 277 -27.59 51.35 14.70
CA SER A 277 -28.02 52.12 15.88
C SER A 277 -28.22 53.61 15.54
N GLN A 278 -27.27 54.21 14.82
CA GLN A 278 -27.37 55.59 14.34
C GLN A 278 -28.48 55.80 13.30
N ALA A 279 -28.67 54.85 12.39
CA ALA A 279 -29.72 54.91 11.37
C ALA A 279 -31.12 54.81 11.99
N ASN A 280 -31.26 54.13 13.13
CA ASN A 280 -32.52 54.03 13.88
C ASN A 280 -32.79 55.24 14.79
N SER A 281 -31.75 55.97 15.22
CA SER A 281 -31.91 57.17 16.06
C SER A 281 -32.33 58.42 15.27
N LEU A 282 -31.97 58.52 13.98
CA LEU A 282 -32.32 59.64 13.09
C LEU A 282 -33.84 59.88 12.93
N PRO A 283 -34.68 58.85 12.66
CA PRO A 283 -36.14 59.02 12.63
C PRO A 283 -36.73 59.39 14.00
N GLN A 284 -36.17 58.86 15.09
CA GLN A 284 -36.64 59.17 16.45
C GLN A 284 -36.34 60.63 16.85
N MET A 285 -35.17 61.14 16.48
CA MET A 285 -34.85 62.56 16.66
C MET A 285 -35.77 63.47 15.86
N ALA A 286 -36.12 63.08 14.64
CA ALA A 286 -37.06 63.84 13.81
C ALA A 286 -38.49 63.82 14.37
N LEU A 287 -38.96 62.69 14.91
CA LEU A 287 -40.25 62.59 15.59
C LEU A 287 -40.29 63.51 16.83
N LYS A 288 -39.19 63.60 17.60
CA LYS A 288 -39.05 64.51 18.75
C LYS A 288 -38.97 66.00 18.38
N LEU A 289 -38.68 66.32 17.12
CA LEU A 289 -38.64 67.70 16.63
C LEU A 289 -39.96 68.14 15.98
N LEU A 290 -40.84 67.17 15.65
CA LEU A 290 -42.16 67.39 15.05
C LEU A 290 -43.32 67.30 16.05
N GLY A 291 -43.12 66.69 17.22
CA GLY A 291 -44.05 66.67 18.34
C GLY A 291 -43.57 67.55 19.48
#